data_AF-A0A075A4Z8-F1
#
_entry.id   AF-A0A075A4Z8-F1
#
_cell.length_a   1.000
_cell.length_b   1.000
_cell.length_c   1.000
_cell.angle_alpha   90.00
_cell.angle_beta   90.00
_cell.angle_gamma   90.00
#
_symmetry.space_group_name_H-M   'P 1'
#
loop_
_entity.id
_entity.type
_entity.pdbx_description
1 polymer ?
#
loop_
_entity_poly.entity_id
_entity_poly.type
_entity_poly.pdbx_seq_one_letter_code
_entity_poly.pdbx_strand_id
1 'polypeptide(L)'
;MGIWLCGRYINPRKHPASSTTMARSCATHAETLYTETNVVPRASSRMAQTKGVKEITESLGVVGVVRLPGWGPRDPARAWLETLLEIAVNQCLWRLRCQFLSRVAGDLYRRRSGHLLLGNLQQNMGKDRPVVYFYDPECGNFHYGPNHPMKPHRLTLTHTLVVNYGLTDSMKVYKPYRASLKDMITFHSQDYAEFLRDVTPHNMHTFPKEKLLTYNIGEDCPIFDGIYQFCSIYTGASLQAAKYLNNEVADIAINWSGGLHHAKKFEVRSAFHLTKLRYSQASGFCYINDIVIAILELLKYHPRVLYIDIDVHHGDGVQEAFYLTDRVMTVSFHRYGNMFFPGTGDMYEVGAKAGKYYSINVPLKEGIDDDMYFNIFRCVVNDVVTYYRPTAVVLQCGADSLGCDRLGVFNLSIRGHGRCVKMVKALGLPLLVLGGGGYTVRNVARCWAYETAVLLDQEDNISNDLPYSPYIEFFHPDYTLHPDLTTKLDNANTKQYLEALRNTVHDHLKQLVHAPSVQFTDVPADYLDTFRMELEEERENPNGCLAKEEEEELINA
;
A
#
# COMPACT_ATOMS: atom_id res chain seq x y z
N MET A 1 -5.31 40.20 -18.14
CA MET A 1 -5.02 39.63 -19.48
C MET A 1 -3.58 39.93 -19.85
N GLY A 2 -2.88 39.01 -20.50
CA GLY A 2 -1.46 39.14 -20.84
C GLY A 2 -0.74 37.81 -20.65
N ILE A 3 -0.73 36.97 -21.69
CA ILE A 3 -0.04 35.67 -21.70
C ILE A 3 1.23 35.83 -22.52
N TRP A 4 2.37 35.38 -21.98
CA TRP A 4 3.63 35.25 -22.73
C TRP A 4 3.95 33.77 -22.96
N LEU A 5 3.78 33.33 -24.21
CA LEU A 5 4.23 32.03 -24.70
C LEU A 5 5.40 32.26 -25.65
N CYS A 6 6.54 31.62 -25.41
CA CYS A 6 7.76 31.81 -26.20
C CYS A 6 8.29 30.49 -26.80
N GLY A 7 7.50 29.85 -27.67
CA GLY A 7 7.98 28.79 -28.56
C GLY A 7 8.61 29.41 -29.83
N ARG A 8 9.85 29.05 -30.17
CA ARG A 8 10.52 29.54 -31.39
C ARG A 8 10.18 28.67 -32.61
N TYR A 9 9.67 29.31 -33.66
CA TYR A 9 9.59 28.74 -35.02
C TYR A 9 10.42 29.60 -35.99
N ILE A 10 11.10 28.97 -36.94
CA ILE A 10 11.74 29.62 -38.09
C ILE A 10 11.41 28.82 -39.36
N ASN A 11 10.87 29.49 -40.38
CA ASN A 11 10.57 28.97 -41.72
C ASN A 11 10.36 30.18 -42.65
N PRO A 12 10.87 30.21 -43.89
CA PRO A 12 9.93 30.14 -45.01
C PRO A 12 10.43 29.45 -46.30
N ARG A 13 9.70 28.41 -46.73
CA ARG A 13 9.18 28.14 -48.10
C ARG A 13 10.06 28.44 -49.34
N LYS A 14 10.26 27.42 -50.21
CA LYS A 14 9.69 27.35 -51.60
C LYS A 14 10.02 26.02 -52.33
N HIS A 15 9.19 25.69 -53.32
CA HIS A 15 9.31 24.59 -54.31
C HIS A 15 9.62 25.20 -55.71
N PRO A 16 10.18 24.47 -56.72
CA PRO A 16 9.51 23.36 -57.42
C PRO A 16 10.42 22.21 -57.97
N ALA A 17 9.83 21.37 -58.83
CA ALA A 17 10.26 20.04 -59.28
C ALA A 17 11.38 19.97 -60.36
N SER A 18 11.96 18.76 -60.53
CA SER A 18 12.02 17.96 -61.79
C SER A 18 13.36 17.23 -62.12
N SER A 19 13.22 16.18 -62.93
CA SER A 19 14.21 15.48 -63.78
C SER A 19 15.48 14.78 -63.21
N THR A 20 15.42 13.45 -63.16
CA THR A 20 16.22 12.46 -63.94
C THR A 20 17.76 12.51 -64.01
N THR A 21 18.36 11.29 -64.02
CA THR A 21 19.54 10.82 -64.84
C THR A 21 20.86 10.53 -64.09
N MET A 22 21.13 9.23 -63.85
CA MET A 22 22.44 8.50 -64.00
C MET A 22 23.71 9.01 -63.25
N ALA A 23 24.76 8.23 -62.95
CA ALA A 23 25.06 6.80 -63.12
C ALA A 23 26.34 6.37 -62.34
N ARG A 24 26.50 5.05 -62.14
CA ARG A 24 27.78 4.28 -62.07
C ARG A 24 28.71 4.51 -60.85
N SER A 25 29.47 3.50 -60.38
CA SER A 25 29.55 2.07 -60.75
C SER A 25 30.24 1.21 -59.67
N CYS A 26 29.88 -0.09 -59.60
CA CYS A 26 30.73 -1.28 -59.39
C CYS A 26 31.73 -1.36 -58.20
N ALA A 27 32.09 -2.53 -57.64
CA ALA A 27 31.60 -3.93 -57.65
C ALA A 27 32.42 -4.69 -56.53
N THR A 28 32.56 -6.03 -56.38
CA THR A 28 32.21 -7.24 -57.16
C THR A 28 32.17 -8.47 -56.22
N HIS A 29 31.58 -9.58 -56.69
CA HIS A 29 31.62 -10.95 -56.12
C HIS A 29 30.79 -11.16 -54.82
N ALA A 30 29.89 -12.16 -54.67
CA ALA A 30 29.77 -13.54 -55.20
C ALA A 30 30.81 -14.52 -54.61
N GLU A 31 30.56 -15.79 -54.29
CA GLU A 31 29.35 -16.67 -54.35
C GLU A 31 29.56 -17.83 -53.30
N THR A 32 28.99 -19.06 -53.25
CA THR A 32 28.18 -19.91 -54.15
C THR A 32 27.41 -21.01 -53.33
N LEU A 33 26.35 -21.58 -53.92
CA LEU A 33 25.84 -22.99 -53.81
C LEU A 33 25.31 -23.63 -52.49
N TYR A 34 23.96 -23.70 -52.40
CA TYR A 34 23.10 -24.93 -52.37
C TYR A 34 23.06 -25.85 -51.11
N THR A 35 22.02 -26.65 -50.81
CA THR A 35 20.88 -27.17 -51.63
C THR A 35 19.49 -27.17 -50.92
N GLU A 36 18.50 -26.55 -51.58
CA GLU A 36 17.10 -26.95 -51.89
C GLU A 36 16.13 -27.81 -51.02
N THR A 37 14.84 -27.41 -51.08
CA THR A 37 13.54 -28.14 -50.97
C THR A 37 13.05 -28.68 -49.60
N ASN A 38 11.86 -28.29 -49.08
CA ASN A 38 10.44 -28.59 -49.47
C ASN A 38 10.06 -30.08 -49.24
N VAL A 39 8.93 -30.50 -48.63
CA VAL A 39 7.50 -30.08 -48.70
C VAL A 39 6.75 -30.37 -47.35
N VAL A 40 5.60 -29.74 -47.08
CA VAL A 40 4.69 -30.05 -45.93
C VAL A 40 3.37 -30.71 -46.40
N PRO A 41 2.89 -31.77 -45.72
CA PRO A 41 1.45 -31.84 -45.38
C PRO A 41 1.12 -32.41 -43.98
N ARG A 42 -0.15 -32.27 -43.58
CA ARG A 42 -0.76 -32.76 -42.32
C ARG A 42 -1.01 -34.28 -42.36
N ALA A 43 -0.95 -34.97 -41.21
CA ALA A 43 -2.13 -35.61 -40.57
C ALA A 43 -1.81 -36.58 -39.40
N SER A 44 -2.83 -36.76 -38.55
CA SER A 44 -3.00 -37.68 -37.42
C SER A 44 -2.45 -39.12 -37.50
N SER A 45 -1.97 -39.63 -36.36
CA SER A 45 -2.42 -40.94 -35.80
C SER A 45 -2.05 -41.09 -34.32
N ARG A 46 -2.66 -42.06 -33.62
CA ARG A 46 -2.33 -42.45 -32.23
C ARG A 46 -1.54 -43.76 -32.26
N MET A 47 -0.54 -43.92 -31.38
CA MET A 47 -0.50 -45.07 -30.45
C MET A 47 0.54 -44.85 -29.34
N ALA A 48 0.50 -45.71 -28.32
CA ALA A 48 1.37 -45.63 -27.14
C ALA A 48 2.44 -46.72 -27.16
N GLN A 49 3.54 -46.52 -26.44
CA GLN A 49 4.27 -47.63 -25.85
C GLN A 49 4.95 -47.26 -24.53
N THR A 50 4.61 -48.02 -23.49
CA THR A 50 5.34 -48.06 -22.22
C THR A 50 6.41 -49.14 -22.29
N LYS A 51 7.65 -48.81 -21.93
CA LYS A 51 8.62 -49.77 -21.37
C LYS A 51 9.04 -49.29 -19.97
N GLY A 52 9.38 -50.22 -19.09
CA GLY A 52 9.51 -49.97 -17.66
C GLY A 52 10.75 -50.58 -17.02
N VAL A 53 10.91 -50.30 -15.73
CA VAL A 53 12.09 -50.51 -14.86
C VAL A 53 12.75 -51.90 -14.91
N LYS A 54 12.05 -52.92 -15.44
CA LYS A 54 12.48 -54.32 -15.42
C LYS A 54 13.81 -54.59 -16.15
N GLU A 55 14.10 -53.85 -17.22
CA GLU A 55 15.35 -53.98 -18.00
C GLU A 55 16.59 -53.41 -17.28
N ILE A 56 16.43 -52.71 -16.15
CA ILE A 56 17.55 -52.14 -15.35
C ILE A 56 17.97 -53.11 -14.22
N THR A 57 17.01 -53.81 -13.63
CA THR A 57 17.22 -54.66 -12.43
C THR A 57 17.96 -55.97 -12.68
N GLU A 58 18.14 -56.40 -13.94
CA GLU A 58 18.84 -57.66 -14.27
C GLU A 58 20.38 -57.54 -14.22
N SER A 59 20.90 -56.34 -13.92
CA SER A 59 22.34 -56.05 -13.85
C SER A 59 23.00 -56.31 -12.48
N LEU A 60 22.23 -56.56 -11.42
CA LEU A 60 22.75 -56.70 -10.04
C LEU A 60 22.38 -58.09 -9.46
N GLY A 61 23.39 -58.96 -9.34
CA GLY A 61 23.22 -60.39 -9.06
C GLY A 61 22.66 -60.73 -7.68
N VAL A 62 21.85 -61.80 -7.63
CA VAL A 62 21.11 -62.29 -6.45
C VAL A 62 21.88 -63.35 -5.66
N VAL A 63 21.82 -63.28 -4.32
CA VAL A 63 22.04 -64.42 -3.39
C VAL A 63 21.14 -64.26 -2.15
N GLY A 64 20.60 -65.35 -1.54
CA GLY A 64 20.46 -65.38 -0.06
C GLY A 64 19.15 -65.81 0.64
N VAL A 65 18.09 -66.21 -0.04
CA VAL A 65 16.89 -66.99 0.42
C VAL A 65 16.71 -67.29 1.95
N VAL A 66 15.74 -66.58 2.58
CA VAL A 66 14.65 -67.06 3.50
C VAL A 66 14.94 -67.78 4.85
N ARG A 67 14.42 -67.20 5.96
CA ARG A 67 13.40 -67.84 6.84
C ARG A 67 12.61 -66.84 7.73
N LEU A 68 11.62 -67.35 8.48
CA LEU A 68 10.45 -66.63 9.05
C LEU A 68 10.61 -66.32 10.58
N PRO A 69 9.56 -66.10 11.42
CA PRO A 69 9.34 -64.77 11.98
C PRO A 69 9.36 -64.70 13.53
N GLY A 70 9.82 -63.58 14.11
CA GLY A 70 9.59 -63.27 15.52
C GLY A 70 10.61 -62.34 16.19
N TRP A 71 10.16 -61.13 16.55
CA TRP A 71 10.61 -60.26 17.65
C TRP A 71 12.08 -60.34 18.13
N GLY A 72 12.86 -59.31 17.78
CA GLY A 72 14.02 -58.83 18.52
C GLY A 72 14.00 -57.29 18.61
N PRO A 73 14.63 -56.66 19.61
CA PRO A 73 14.57 -55.20 19.80
C PRO A 73 15.32 -54.42 18.71
N ARG A 74 14.87 -53.18 18.45
CA ARG A 74 15.40 -52.32 17.39
C ARG A 74 16.71 -51.65 17.82
N ASP A 75 17.75 -51.73 16.98
CA ASP A 75 18.96 -50.90 17.07
C ASP A 75 18.66 -49.47 16.55
N PRO A 76 18.81 -48.40 17.37
CA PRO A 76 18.58 -47.03 16.92
C PRO A 76 19.56 -46.55 15.83
N ALA A 77 20.74 -47.14 15.69
CA ALA A 77 21.85 -46.60 14.90
C ALA A 77 21.68 -46.72 13.37
N ARG A 78 20.68 -47.46 12.87
CA ARG A 78 20.55 -47.83 11.44
C ARG A 78 19.26 -47.39 10.74
N ALA A 79 18.37 -46.67 11.42
CA ALA A 79 17.03 -46.32 10.93
C ALA A 79 16.99 -45.47 9.64
N TRP A 80 18.11 -44.86 9.22
CA TRP A 80 18.19 -43.99 8.05
C TRP A 80 18.42 -44.72 6.71
N LEU A 81 18.82 -45.99 6.74
CA LEU A 81 19.15 -46.77 5.53
C LEU A 81 17.92 -47.39 4.85
N GLU A 82 16.83 -47.64 5.57
CA GLU A 82 15.60 -48.21 4.99
C GLU A 82 14.76 -47.15 4.26
N THR A 83 14.77 -45.89 4.72
CA THR A 83 13.98 -44.79 4.15
C THR A 83 14.29 -44.52 2.68
N LEU A 84 15.56 -44.66 2.27
CA LEU A 84 15.98 -44.42 0.88
C LEU A 84 15.45 -45.50 -0.09
N LEU A 85 15.22 -46.73 0.38
CA LEU A 85 14.65 -47.80 -0.44
C LEU A 85 13.12 -47.65 -0.59
N GLU A 86 12.40 -47.23 0.46
CA GLU A 86 10.95 -46.96 0.34
C GLU A 86 10.62 -45.82 -0.64
N ILE A 87 11.47 -44.79 -0.71
CA ILE A 87 11.34 -43.65 -1.62
C ILE A 87 11.52 -44.10 -3.08
N ALA A 88 12.44 -45.03 -3.35
CA ALA A 88 12.69 -45.54 -4.70
C ALA A 88 11.50 -46.35 -5.26
N VAL A 89 10.86 -47.18 -4.43
CA VAL A 89 9.80 -48.11 -4.87
C VAL A 89 8.45 -47.40 -5.11
N ASN A 90 8.15 -46.29 -4.42
CA ASN A 90 6.81 -45.69 -4.40
C ASN A 90 6.55 -44.57 -5.43
N GLN A 91 7.42 -44.33 -6.41
CA GLN A 91 7.33 -43.17 -7.32
C GLN A 91 5.98 -43.06 -8.08
N CYS A 92 5.33 -44.17 -8.43
CA CYS A 92 4.02 -44.15 -9.09
C CYS A 92 2.85 -43.87 -8.12
N LEU A 93 2.89 -44.40 -6.90
CA LEU A 93 1.84 -44.19 -5.89
C LEU A 93 1.89 -42.77 -5.32
N TRP A 94 3.08 -42.18 -5.17
CA TRP A 94 3.23 -40.79 -4.75
C TRP A 94 2.66 -39.80 -5.76
N ARG A 95 2.78 -40.03 -7.08
CA ARG A 95 2.20 -39.12 -8.09
C ARG A 95 0.67 -39.13 -8.06
N LEU A 96 0.01 -40.29 -7.95
CA LEU A 96 -1.44 -40.34 -7.80
C LEU A 96 -1.91 -39.76 -6.46
N ARG A 97 -1.22 -40.07 -5.34
CA ARG A 97 -1.58 -39.48 -4.03
C ARG A 97 -1.36 -37.97 -4.00
N CYS A 98 -0.31 -37.43 -4.63
CA CYS A 98 -0.15 -35.97 -4.77
C CYS A 98 -1.26 -35.32 -5.59
N GLN A 99 -1.69 -35.92 -6.71
CA GLN A 99 -2.78 -35.34 -7.51
C GLN A 99 -4.16 -35.48 -6.86
N PHE A 100 -4.38 -36.53 -6.06
CA PHE A 100 -5.60 -36.67 -5.27
C PHE A 100 -5.59 -35.72 -4.06
N LEU A 101 -4.48 -35.67 -3.30
CA LEU A 101 -4.34 -34.78 -2.15
C LEU A 101 -4.28 -33.31 -2.53
N SER A 102 -3.71 -32.91 -3.67
CA SER A 102 -3.74 -31.50 -4.10
C SER A 102 -5.14 -31.05 -4.54
N ARG A 103 -5.96 -31.95 -5.09
CA ARG A 103 -7.38 -31.67 -5.38
C ARG A 103 -8.23 -31.69 -4.11
N VAL A 104 -8.10 -32.71 -3.26
CA VAL A 104 -8.84 -32.83 -2.01
C VAL A 104 -8.45 -31.75 -1.01
N ALA A 105 -7.17 -31.42 -0.86
CA ALA A 105 -6.74 -30.25 -0.09
C ALA A 105 -7.16 -28.95 -0.78
N GLY A 106 -7.07 -28.84 -2.11
CA GLY A 106 -7.54 -27.66 -2.84
C GLY A 106 -9.00 -27.33 -2.58
N ASP A 107 -9.89 -28.34 -2.58
CA ASP A 107 -11.31 -28.14 -2.35
C ASP A 107 -11.71 -28.12 -0.86
N LEU A 108 -10.98 -28.82 0.02
CA LEU A 108 -11.11 -28.61 1.47
C LEU A 108 -10.60 -27.23 1.90
N TYR A 109 -9.58 -26.68 1.24
CA TYR A 109 -9.07 -25.33 1.46
C TYR A 109 -10.02 -24.29 0.88
N ARG A 110 -10.58 -24.50 -0.32
CA ARG A 110 -11.68 -23.66 -0.84
C ARG A 110 -12.88 -23.61 0.12
N ARG A 111 -13.26 -24.77 0.68
CA ARG A 111 -14.33 -24.87 1.69
C ARG A 111 -13.93 -24.25 3.03
N ARG A 112 -12.68 -24.41 3.50
CA ARG A 112 -12.20 -23.82 4.76
C ARG A 112 -11.93 -22.33 4.71
N SER A 113 -11.36 -21.79 3.62
CA SER A 113 -11.19 -20.34 3.44
C SER A 113 -12.56 -19.66 3.29
N GLY A 114 -13.49 -20.31 2.59
CA GLY A 114 -14.91 -19.93 2.61
C GLY A 114 -15.49 -19.94 4.03
N HIS A 115 -15.23 -20.98 4.84
CA HIS A 115 -15.69 -21.05 6.24
C HIS A 115 -14.96 -20.12 7.22
N LEU A 116 -13.71 -19.69 6.97
CA LEU A 116 -13.04 -18.69 7.80
C LEU A 116 -13.62 -17.29 7.54
N LEU A 117 -13.80 -16.93 6.26
CA LEU A 117 -14.46 -15.68 5.88
C LEU A 117 -15.93 -15.68 6.35
N LEU A 118 -16.71 -16.73 6.05
CA LEU A 118 -18.10 -16.84 6.51
C LEU A 118 -18.20 -16.95 8.04
N GLY A 119 -17.26 -17.61 8.72
CA GLY A 119 -17.24 -17.72 10.18
C GLY A 119 -17.01 -16.37 10.86
N ASN A 120 -16.00 -15.61 10.41
CA ASN A 120 -15.75 -14.26 10.91
C ASN A 120 -16.88 -13.29 10.54
N LEU A 121 -17.46 -13.40 9.33
CA LEU A 121 -18.65 -12.64 8.95
C LEU A 121 -19.84 -12.96 9.88
N GLN A 122 -20.14 -14.24 10.14
CA GLN A 122 -21.23 -14.63 11.04
C GLN A 122 -20.98 -14.31 12.52
N GLN A 123 -19.73 -14.18 12.97
CA GLN A 123 -19.42 -13.73 14.33
C GLN A 123 -19.42 -12.19 14.49
N ASN A 124 -19.17 -11.43 13.41
CA ASN A 124 -19.12 -9.96 13.45
C ASN A 124 -20.40 -9.26 12.93
N MET A 125 -21.34 -9.94 12.27
CA MET A 125 -22.67 -9.40 11.90
C MET A 125 -23.61 -9.25 13.12
N GLY A 126 -23.18 -8.46 14.12
CA GLY A 126 -23.91 -8.26 15.38
C GLY A 126 -23.13 -7.59 16.51
N LYS A 127 -21.92 -7.09 16.26
CA LYS A 127 -21.21 -6.16 17.16
C LYS A 127 -21.18 -4.77 16.54
N ASP A 128 -21.64 -3.77 17.29
CA ASP A 128 -21.28 -2.38 17.00
C ASP A 128 -19.76 -2.24 17.14
N ARG A 129 -19.07 -2.00 16.02
CA ARG A 129 -17.62 -1.82 15.99
C ARG A 129 -17.31 -0.38 16.42
N PRO A 130 -16.68 -0.11 17.58
CA PRO A 130 -16.41 1.26 18.00
C PRO A 130 -15.49 1.98 17.01
N VAL A 131 -16.04 2.99 16.33
CA VAL A 131 -15.32 3.85 15.38
C VAL A 131 -14.86 5.13 16.09
N VAL A 132 -13.61 5.50 15.87
CA VAL A 132 -13.05 6.79 16.31
C VAL A 132 -12.53 7.59 15.11
N TYR A 133 -12.71 8.90 15.15
CA TYR A 133 -12.37 9.81 14.05
C TYR A 133 -11.59 11.01 14.56
N PHE A 134 -10.42 11.25 13.97
CA PHE A 134 -9.49 12.30 14.39
C PHE A 134 -9.55 13.50 13.44
N TYR A 135 -9.79 14.69 14.02
CA TYR A 135 -9.86 15.94 13.27
C TYR A 135 -9.37 17.13 14.10
N ASP A 136 -8.36 17.84 13.61
CA ASP A 136 -7.96 19.14 14.13
C ASP A 136 -8.53 20.24 13.24
N PRO A 137 -9.34 21.19 13.76
CA PRO A 137 -9.86 22.31 12.97
C PRO A 137 -8.80 23.16 12.24
N GLU A 138 -7.55 23.16 12.70
CA GLU A 138 -6.45 23.86 12.02
C GLU A 138 -5.96 23.15 10.75
N CYS A 139 -6.21 21.84 10.57
CA CYS A 139 -5.59 21.06 9.50
C CYS A 139 -5.90 21.55 8.07
N GLY A 140 -7.06 22.19 7.87
CA GLY A 140 -7.47 22.75 6.59
C GLY A 140 -7.05 24.20 6.32
N ASN A 141 -6.33 24.84 7.26
CA ASN A 141 -5.89 26.24 7.14
C ASN A 141 -4.49 26.38 6.53
N PHE A 142 -3.71 25.29 6.48
CA PHE A 142 -2.38 25.27 5.87
C PHE A 142 -2.46 25.31 4.33
N HIS A 143 -1.49 25.97 3.69
CA HIS A 143 -1.50 26.19 2.25
C HIS A 143 -0.09 26.11 1.63
N TYR A 144 0.18 25.02 0.91
CA TYR A 144 1.49 24.72 0.29
C TYR A 144 1.98 25.76 -0.74
N GLY A 145 1.11 26.65 -1.23
CA GLY A 145 1.44 27.68 -2.21
C GLY A 145 0.37 27.81 -3.31
N PRO A 146 0.30 28.95 -4.02
CA PRO A 146 -0.84 29.29 -4.90
C PRO A 146 -1.18 28.20 -5.93
N ASN A 147 -0.19 27.76 -6.73
CA ASN A 147 -0.40 26.83 -7.84
C ASN A 147 -0.33 25.34 -7.43
N HIS A 148 0.21 25.06 -6.24
CA HIS A 148 0.51 23.72 -5.74
C HIS A 148 -0.76 22.84 -5.68
N PRO A 149 -0.71 21.56 -6.10
CA PRO A 149 -1.89 20.69 -6.17
C PRO A 149 -2.39 20.23 -4.80
N MET A 150 -1.51 19.97 -3.83
CA MET A 150 -1.92 19.64 -2.46
C MET A 150 -2.60 20.85 -1.80
N LYS A 151 -3.88 20.70 -1.44
CA LYS A 151 -4.69 21.70 -0.74
C LYS A 151 -5.28 21.08 0.55
N PRO A 152 -4.64 21.27 1.72
CA PRO A 152 -5.12 20.72 3.00
C PRO A 152 -6.57 21.05 3.33
N HIS A 153 -7.11 22.17 2.83
CA HIS A 153 -8.52 22.57 2.97
C HIS A 153 -9.55 21.49 2.55
N ARG A 154 -9.17 20.51 1.71
CA ARG A 154 -9.99 19.32 1.43
C ARG A 154 -10.44 18.56 2.69
N LEU A 155 -9.66 18.64 3.77
CA LEU A 155 -9.96 18.06 5.08
C LEU A 155 -11.14 18.76 5.76
N THR A 156 -11.19 20.09 5.72
CA THR A 156 -12.32 20.87 6.27
C THR A 156 -13.61 20.62 5.49
N LEU A 157 -13.54 20.50 4.15
CA LEU A 157 -14.71 20.10 3.35
C LEU A 157 -15.17 18.67 3.69
N THR A 158 -14.24 17.72 3.84
CA THR A 158 -14.54 16.34 4.24
C THR A 158 -15.25 16.32 5.60
N HIS A 159 -14.67 16.98 6.60
CA HIS A 159 -15.25 17.10 7.94
C HIS A 159 -16.63 17.74 7.91
N THR A 160 -16.80 18.81 7.12
CA THR A 160 -18.09 19.50 6.97
C THR A 160 -19.17 18.57 6.41
N LEU A 161 -18.85 17.76 5.39
CA LEU A 161 -19.81 16.76 4.88
C LEU A 161 -20.12 15.69 5.93
N VAL A 162 -19.09 15.14 6.59
CA VAL A 162 -19.24 14.13 7.65
C VAL A 162 -20.15 14.60 8.79
N VAL A 163 -20.01 15.86 9.23
CA VAL A 163 -20.89 16.49 10.24
C VAL A 163 -22.30 16.71 9.70
N ASN A 164 -22.47 17.30 8.51
CA ASN A 164 -23.80 17.64 8.00
C ASN A 164 -24.60 16.42 7.48
N TYR A 165 -23.96 15.26 7.30
CA TYR A 165 -24.63 13.97 7.12
C TYR A 165 -25.01 13.27 8.44
N GLY A 166 -24.66 13.83 9.61
CA GLY A 166 -24.91 13.23 10.93
C GLY A 166 -24.02 12.02 11.26
N LEU A 167 -22.99 11.74 10.46
CA LEU A 167 -22.12 10.56 10.65
C LEU A 167 -21.32 10.64 11.96
N THR A 168 -21.12 11.84 12.50
CA THR A 168 -20.50 12.07 13.81
C THR A 168 -21.27 11.45 14.97
N ASP A 169 -22.56 11.21 14.83
CA ASP A 169 -23.40 10.73 15.93
C ASP A 169 -23.20 9.22 16.17
N SER A 170 -22.65 8.51 15.18
CA SER A 170 -22.31 7.09 15.22
C SER A 170 -20.84 6.79 15.56
N MET A 171 -20.02 7.80 15.89
CA MET A 171 -18.59 7.63 16.18
C MET A 171 -18.05 8.63 17.20
N LYS A 172 -16.91 8.32 17.84
CA LYS A 172 -16.27 9.27 18.76
C LYS A 172 -15.29 10.16 18.00
N VAL A 173 -15.59 11.46 17.95
CA VAL A 173 -14.72 12.48 17.35
C VAL A 173 -13.71 12.98 18.39
N TYR A 174 -12.43 13.06 18.01
CA TYR A 174 -11.35 13.57 18.86
C TYR A 174 -10.56 14.66 18.14
N LYS A 175 -10.24 15.77 18.84
CA LYS A 175 -9.10 16.61 18.43
C LYS A 175 -7.82 15.81 18.72
N PRO A 176 -6.94 15.59 17.72
CA PRO A 176 -5.79 14.72 17.90
C PRO A 176 -4.70 15.37 18.76
N TYR A 177 -3.92 14.52 19.42
CA TYR A 177 -2.58 14.83 19.89
C TYR A 177 -1.72 15.38 18.74
N ARG A 178 -0.82 16.31 19.04
CA ARG A 178 0.15 16.86 18.08
C ARG A 178 1.50 16.19 18.30
N ALA A 179 1.96 15.41 17.30
CA ALA A 179 3.18 14.63 17.39
C ALA A 179 4.39 15.50 17.72
N SER A 180 5.12 15.12 18.78
CA SER A 180 6.35 15.78 19.19
C SER A 180 7.51 15.43 18.25
N LEU A 181 8.62 16.16 18.41
CA LEU A 181 9.89 15.78 17.77
C LEU A 181 10.31 14.34 18.12
N LYS A 182 10.08 13.91 19.37
CA LYS A 182 10.38 12.55 19.86
C LYS A 182 9.62 11.47 19.09
N ASP A 183 8.35 11.73 18.73
CA ASP A 183 7.55 10.81 17.93
C ASP A 183 8.04 10.76 16.47
N MET A 184 8.35 11.92 15.87
CA MET A 184 8.83 11.99 14.49
C MET A 184 10.16 11.24 14.28
N ILE A 185 11.10 11.33 15.24
CA ILE A 185 12.42 10.69 15.15
C ILE A 185 12.41 9.18 15.45
N THR A 186 11.26 8.58 15.79
CA THR A 186 11.10 7.11 15.79
C THR A 186 11.40 6.54 14.40
N PHE A 187 10.97 7.24 13.35
CA PHE A 187 11.32 6.95 11.97
C PHE A 187 12.33 7.94 11.37
N HIS A 188 12.15 9.25 11.47
CA HIS A 188 13.02 10.19 10.74
C HIS A 188 14.38 10.45 11.41
N SER A 189 15.36 10.95 10.66
CA SER A 189 16.61 11.48 11.23
C SER A 189 16.36 12.78 11.99
N GLN A 190 16.94 12.92 13.18
CA GLN A 190 16.76 14.09 14.05
C GLN A 190 17.02 15.42 13.33
N ASP A 191 18.15 15.56 12.64
CA ASP A 191 18.53 16.75 11.87
C ASP A 191 17.45 17.21 10.86
N TYR A 192 16.68 16.27 10.30
CA TYR A 192 15.62 16.56 9.33
C TYR A 192 14.34 17.03 10.03
N ALA A 193 13.94 16.36 11.11
CA ALA A 193 12.76 16.76 11.87
C ALA A 193 12.97 18.08 12.64
N GLU A 194 14.19 18.36 13.10
CA GLU A 194 14.61 19.67 13.63
C GLU A 194 14.66 20.73 12.52
N PHE A 195 15.20 20.41 11.34
CA PHE A 195 15.12 21.32 10.18
C PHE A 195 13.67 21.68 9.84
N LEU A 196 12.75 20.72 9.80
CA LEU A 196 11.33 20.99 9.53
C LEU A 196 10.69 21.85 10.62
N ARG A 197 11.10 21.71 11.88
CA ARG A 197 10.66 22.54 13.02
C ARG A 197 11.12 23.99 12.88
N ASP A 198 12.37 24.19 12.46
CA ASP A 198 13.05 25.48 12.50
C ASP A 198 12.94 26.28 11.18
N VAL A 199 12.53 25.65 10.09
CA VAL A 199 12.44 26.29 8.77
C VAL A 199 11.10 27.01 8.54
N THR A 200 11.19 28.21 7.99
CA THR A 200 10.06 29.07 7.62
C THR A 200 10.34 29.75 6.28
N PRO A 201 9.32 30.27 5.56
CA PRO A 201 9.54 31.09 4.36
C PRO A 201 10.45 32.31 4.61
N HIS A 202 10.46 32.82 5.83
CA HIS A 202 11.23 34.00 6.23
C HIS A 202 12.72 33.69 6.43
N ASN A 203 13.06 32.58 7.08
CA ASN A 203 14.45 32.19 7.37
C ASN A 203 15.04 31.14 6.41
N MET A 204 14.31 30.62 5.42
CA MET A 204 14.83 29.58 4.51
C MET A 204 16.17 29.90 3.84
N HIS A 205 16.50 31.19 3.69
CA HIS A 205 17.74 31.68 3.11
C HIS A 205 18.97 31.57 4.05
N THR A 206 18.78 31.34 5.36
CA THR A 206 19.87 31.13 6.32
C THR A 206 20.34 29.67 6.36
N PHE A 207 19.55 28.74 5.82
CA PHE A 207 19.94 27.33 5.72
C PHE A 207 20.84 27.10 4.49
N PRO A 208 21.89 26.26 4.60
CA PRO A 208 22.69 25.89 3.44
C PRO A 208 21.84 25.28 2.33
N LYS A 209 22.02 25.73 1.08
CA LYS A 209 21.31 25.16 -0.09
C LYS A 209 21.52 23.65 -0.22
N GLU A 210 22.68 23.17 0.21
CA GLU A 210 23.01 21.74 0.31
C GLU A 210 22.07 20.98 1.24
N LYS A 211 21.61 21.56 2.37
CA LYS A 211 20.59 20.93 3.23
C LYS A 211 19.23 20.84 2.53
N LEU A 212 18.80 21.90 1.83
CA LEU A 212 17.53 21.90 1.10
C LEU A 212 17.51 20.79 0.01
N LEU A 213 18.60 20.67 -0.76
CA LEU A 213 18.78 19.59 -1.73
C LEU A 213 18.88 18.22 -1.06
N THR A 214 19.61 18.11 0.06
CA THR A 214 19.80 16.86 0.82
C THR A 214 18.49 16.33 1.41
N TYR A 215 17.56 17.21 1.77
CA TYR A 215 16.24 16.88 2.30
C TYR A 215 15.13 16.89 1.23
N ASN A 216 15.48 17.10 -0.04
CA ASN A 216 14.58 17.21 -1.20
C ASN A 216 13.44 18.23 -1.01
N ILE A 217 13.79 19.40 -0.47
CA ILE A 217 12.91 20.55 -0.27
C ILE A 217 13.06 21.50 -1.45
N GLY A 218 11.95 21.77 -2.16
CA GLY A 218 11.98 22.35 -3.52
C GLY A 218 10.59 22.65 -4.09
N GLU A 219 10.40 22.42 -5.38
CA GLU A 219 9.16 22.77 -6.10
C GLU A 219 7.98 21.88 -5.69
N ASP A 220 8.17 20.56 -5.61
CA ASP A 220 7.15 19.60 -5.16
C ASP A 220 6.98 19.61 -3.64
N CYS A 221 8.05 19.87 -2.88
CA CYS A 221 8.00 19.89 -1.41
C CYS A 221 8.42 21.28 -0.90
N PRO A 222 7.54 22.30 -1.06
CA PRO A 222 7.85 23.69 -0.74
C PRO A 222 7.86 23.98 0.76
N ILE A 223 8.61 25.03 1.15
CA ILE A 223 8.51 25.62 2.49
C ILE A 223 7.31 26.56 2.51
N PHE A 224 6.39 26.35 3.46
CA PHE A 224 5.23 27.20 3.72
C PHE A 224 5.07 27.47 5.22
N ASP A 225 4.38 28.55 5.59
CA ASP A 225 4.15 28.88 7.00
C ASP A 225 3.35 27.78 7.71
N GLY A 226 3.87 27.30 8.83
CA GLY A 226 3.22 26.23 9.61
C GLY A 226 3.54 24.79 9.18
N ILE A 227 4.55 24.56 8.34
CA ILE A 227 4.93 23.23 7.84
C ILE A 227 5.11 22.18 8.97
N TYR A 228 5.79 22.53 10.06
CA TYR A 228 5.97 21.61 11.19
C TYR A 228 4.66 21.30 11.93
N GLN A 229 3.83 22.31 12.14
CA GLN A 229 2.54 22.21 12.81
C GLN A 229 1.59 21.32 12.00
N PHE A 230 1.57 21.46 10.66
CA PHE A 230 0.84 20.56 9.77
C PHE A 230 1.33 19.11 9.91
N CYS A 231 2.65 18.88 9.89
CA CYS A 231 3.24 17.56 10.08
C CYS A 231 2.93 16.95 11.45
N SER A 232 2.97 17.77 12.50
CA SER A 232 2.67 17.38 13.88
C SER A 232 1.20 16.97 14.04
N ILE A 233 0.25 17.70 13.43
CA ILE A 233 -1.18 17.37 13.43
C ILE A 233 -1.45 16.01 12.77
N TYR A 234 -1.06 15.82 11.50
CA TYR A 234 -1.42 14.58 10.80
C TYR A 234 -0.70 13.34 11.36
N THR A 235 0.57 13.51 11.79
CA THR A 235 1.35 12.42 12.40
C THR A 235 0.80 12.05 13.77
N GLY A 236 0.42 13.04 14.58
CA GLY A 236 -0.12 12.82 15.92
C GLY A 236 -1.48 12.14 15.90
N ALA A 237 -2.33 12.48 14.94
CA ALA A 237 -3.59 11.79 14.67
C ALA A 237 -3.37 10.30 14.30
N SER A 238 -2.48 9.99 13.35
CA SER A 238 -2.19 8.58 12.97
C SER A 238 -1.56 7.78 14.10
N LEU A 239 -0.69 8.40 14.91
CA LEU A 239 -0.08 7.76 16.08
C LEU A 239 -1.07 7.53 17.22
N GLN A 240 -1.95 8.48 17.51
CA GLN A 240 -3.01 8.31 18.52
C GLN A 240 -4.03 7.25 18.07
N ALA A 241 -4.37 7.22 16.78
CA ALA A 241 -5.20 6.18 16.19
C ALA A 241 -4.58 4.78 16.36
N ALA A 242 -3.29 4.61 16.10
CA ALA A 242 -2.57 3.36 16.35
C ALA A 242 -2.59 2.94 17.83
N LYS A 243 -2.37 3.89 18.76
CA LYS A 243 -2.46 3.65 20.22
C LYS A 243 -3.86 3.20 20.65
N TYR A 244 -4.91 3.78 20.08
CA TYR A 244 -6.31 3.43 20.37
C TYR A 244 -6.68 2.02 19.86
N LEU A 245 -6.15 1.60 18.70
CA LEU A 245 -6.31 0.23 18.20
C LEU A 245 -5.54 -0.78 19.07
N ASN A 246 -4.28 -0.48 19.43
CA ASN A 246 -3.46 -1.31 20.31
C ASN A 246 -4.09 -1.56 21.68
N ASN A 247 -4.75 -0.54 22.25
CA ASN A 247 -5.37 -0.58 23.57
C ASN A 247 -6.87 -0.98 23.54
N GLU A 248 -7.35 -1.54 22.43
CA GLU A 248 -8.74 -2.01 22.24
C GLU A 248 -9.83 -0.93 22.53
N VAL A 249 -9.45 0.36 22.41
CA VAL A 249 -10.36 1.51 22.59
C VAL A 249 -11.29 1.68 21.38
N ALA A 250 -10.83 1.21 20.21
CA ALA A 250 -11.53 1.29 18.94
C ALA A 250 -11.28 0.04 18.10
N ASP A 251 -12.26 -0.32 17.28
CA ASP A 251 -12.17 -1.37 16.25
C ASP A 251 -11.69 -0.78 14.91
N ILE A 252 -12.06 0.48 14.65
CA ILE A 252 -11.75 1.25 13.46
C ILE A 252 -11.33 2.66 13.91
N ALA A 253 -10.20 3.14 13.41
CA ALA A 253 -9.71 4.49 13.68
C ALA A 253 -9.45 5.23 12.36
N ILE A 254 -9.98 6.44 12.21
CA ILE A 254 -10.00 7.19 10.95
C ILE A 254 -9.21 8.50 11.10
N ASN A 255 -8.22 8.72 10.24
CA ASN A 255 -7.49 9.97 10.10
C ASN A 255 -7.32 10.37 8.62
N TRP A 256 -8.28 11.12 8.08
CA TRP A 256 -8.18 11.64 6.70
C TRP A 256 -7.04 12.65 6.47
N SER A 257 -6.42 13.19 7.53
CA SER A 257 -5.28 14.12 7.40
C SER A 257 -3.94 13.43 7.15
N GLY A 258 -3.80 12.17 7.57
CA GLY A 258 -2.62 11.33 7.37
C GLY A 258 -2.64 10.57 6.03
N GLY A 259 -1.76 9.59 5.90
CA GLY A 259 -1.60 8.80 4.67
C GLY A 259 -0.49 9.31 3.74
N LEU A 260 0.51 10.04 4.27
CA LEU A 260 1.57 10.70 3.50
C LEU A 260 2.72 9.72 3.16
N HIS A 261 2.38 8.74 2.33
CA HIS A 261 3.16 7.51 2.08
C HIS A 261 4.54 7.67 1.42
N HIS A 262 4.84 8.81 0.79
CA HIS A 262 6.07 9.02 0.01
C HIS A 262 7.28 9.48 0.83
N ALA A 263 7.08 10.03 2.03
CA ALA A 263 8.17 10.59 2.84
C ALA A 263 9.19 9.50 3.24
N LYS A 264 10.50 9.82 3.16
CA LYS A 264 11.60 8.83 3.17
C LYS A 264 12.51 8.96 4.38
N LYS A 265 13.14 7.83 4.76
CA LYS A 265 14.28 7.81 5.70
C LYS A 265 15.62 7.63 4.98
N PHE A 266 15.66 6.93 3.83
CA PHE A 266 16.90 6.44 3.23
C PHE A 266 16.90 6.38 1.69
N GLU A 267 16.74 7.50 0.96
CA GLU A 267 17.07 7.44 -0.48
C GLU A 267 18.59 7.19 -0.67
N VAL A 268 18.92 6.23 -1.53
CA VAL A 268 20.30 5.90 -1.92
C VAL A 268 20.46 6.11 -3.42
N ARG A 269 20.76 7.34 -3.85
CA ARG A 269 21.19 7.61 -5.23
C ARG A 269 22.42 8.49 -5.35
N SER A 270 23.53 7.82 -5.63
CA SER A 270 24.27 8.11 -6.87
C SER A 270 24.97 6.84 -7.35
N ALA A 271 24.88 6.54 -8.65
CA ALA A 271 25.72 5.52 -9.28
C ALA A 271 27.18 6.00 -9.48
N PHE A 272 27.49 7.23 -9.05
CA PHE A 272 28.71 7.95 -9.36
C PHE A 272 29.38 8.62 -8.14
N HIS A 273 28.91 8.33 -6.91
CA HIS A 273 29.53 8.79 -5.66
C HIS A 273 29.52 7.70 -4.58
N LEU A 274 30.67 7.48 -3.93
CA LEU A 274 30.89 6.41 -2.96
C LEU A 274 30.37 6.74 -1.54
N THR A 275 29.96 7.97 -1.29
CA THR A 275 29.44 8.45 0.01
C THR A 275 27.96 8.07 0.19
N LYS A 276 27.72 6.87 0.73
CA LYS A 276 26.39 6.36 1.10
C LYS A 276 25.84 7.03 2.37
N LEU A 277 25.56 8.34 2.27
CA LEU A 277 24.90 9.11 3.31
C LEU A 277 23.41 8.71 3.41
N ARG A 278 22.84 8.88 4.61
CA ARG A 278 21.51 8.37 4.99
C ARG A 278 20.72 9.50 5.63
N TYR A 279 19.98 10.24 4.82
CA TYR A 279 19.16 11.35 5.30
C TYR A 279 17.69 11.10 4.99
N SER A 280 16.82 11.53 5.91
CA SER A 280 15.39 11.58 5.65
C SER A 280 15.06 12.72 4.69
N GLN A 281 14.04 12.52 3.85
CA GLN A 281 13.73 13.41 2.73
C GLN A 281 12.23 13.56 2.54
N ALA A 282 11.83 14.76 2.13
CA ALA A 282 10.50 14.99 1.60
C ALA A 282 10.38 14.36 0.19
N SER A 283 9.20 13.91 -0.19
CA SER A 283 8.94 13.39 -1.53
C SER A 283 7.43 13.37 -1.78
N GLY A 284 6.98 13.63 -3.02
CA GLY A 284 5.56 13.53 -3.40
C GLY A 284 4.61 14.27 -2.45
N PHE A 285 4.88 15.55 -2.17
CA PHE A 285 4.14 16.41 -1.22
C PHE A 285 4.19 15.98 0.27
N CYS A 286 4.91 14.91 0.60
CA CYS A 286 5.01 14.30 1.93
C CYS A 286 6.32 14.68 2.62
N TYR A 287 6.28 15.02 3.91
CA TYR A 287 7.46 15.39 4.71
C TYR A 287 7.73 14.37 5.83
N ILE A 288 6.74 14.12 6.70
CA ILE A 288 6.80 13.07 7.71
C ILE A 288 5.92 11.90 7.23
N ASN A 289 6.49 10.70 7.17
CA ASN A 289 5.73 9.48 6.91
C ASN A 289 4.98 9.05 8.18
N ASP A 290 3.74 9.50 8.33
CA ASP A 290 2.87 9.18 9.48
C ASP A 290 2.49 7.69 9.51
N ILE A 291 2.35 7.08 8.34
CA ILE A 291 1.98 5.67 8.19
C ILE A 291 3.03 4.76 8.81
N VAL A 292 4.32 5.01 8.54
CA VAL A 292 5.42 4.23 9.11
C VAL A 292 5.47 4.38 10.63
N ILE A 293 5.24 5.58 11.16
CA ILE A 293 5.22 5.85 12.61
C ILE A 293 4.04 5.11 13.27
N ALA A 294 2.84 5.14 12.66
CA ALA A 294 1.68 4.41 13.12
C ALA A 294 1.87 2.88 13.07
N ILE A 295 2.48 2.35 12.00
CA ILE A 295 2.80 0.92 11.89
C ILE A 295 3.85 0.50 12.94
N LEU A 296 4.87 1.33 13.22
CA LEU A 296 5.85 1.05 14.28
C LEU A 296 5.18 0.97 15.67
N GLU A 297 4.17 1.79 15.93
CA GLU A 297 3.37 1.70 17.16
C GLU A 297 2.48 0.43 17.18
N LEU A 298 1.80 0.10 16.07
CA LEU A 298 1.03 -1.15 15.95
C LEU A 298 1.91 -2.40 16.17
N LEU A 299 3.17 -2.36 15.71
CA LEU A 299 4.15 -3.44 15.87
C LEU A 299 4.61 -3.68 17.33
N LYS A 300 4.18 -2.87 18.30
CA LYS A 300 4.32 -3.19 19.73
C LYS A 300 3.48 -4.41 20.14
N TYR A 301 2.22 -4.47 19.68
CA TYR A 301 1.24 -5.49 20.09
C TYR A 301 0.93 -6.49 18.96
N HIS A 302 0.91 -6.03 17.70
CA HIS A 302 0.54 -6.86 16.56
C HIS A 302 1.76 -7.57 15.94
N PRO A 303 1.84 -8.92 15.93
CA PRO A 303 2.97 -9.63 15.33
C PRO A 303 3.13 -9.37 13.83
N ARG A 304 2.00 -9.14 13.11
CA ARG A 304 1.94 -8.94 11.65
C ARG A 304 0.94 -7.83 11.31
N VAL A 305 1.40 -6.76 10.67
CA VAL A 305 0.56 -5.65 10.20
C VAL A 305 0.47 -5.69 8.67
N LEU A 306 -0.74 -5.60 8.12
CA LEU A 306 -0.95 -5.49 6.68
C LEU A 306 -1.18 -4.03 6.31
N TYR A 307 -0.32 -3.49 5.44
CA TYR A 307 -0.51 -2.20 4.79
C TYR A 307 -1.13 -2.40 3.41
N ILE A 308 -2.24 -1.71 3.15
CA ILE A 308 -2.94 -1.68 1.85
C ILE A 308 -2.99 -0.23 1.36
N ASP A 309 -2.62 -0.03 0.10
CA ASP A 309 -2.49 1.27 -0.54
C ASP A 309 -3.27 1.30 -1.86
N ILE A 310 -4.28 2.17 -1.93
CA ILE A 310 -5.15 2.36 -3.12
C ILE A 310 -5.03 3.75 -3.75
N ASP A 311 -3.98 4.50 -3.39
CA ASP A 311 -3.53 5.69 -4.10
C ASP A 311 -3.19 5.37 -5.56
N VAL A 312 -3.23 6.38 -6.44
CA VAL A 312 -2.76 6.19 -7.83
C VAL A 312 -1.23 6.05 -7.90
N HIS A 313 -0.49 6.53 -6.90
CA HIS A 313 0.97 6.45 -6.80
C HIS A 313 1.42 5.25 -5.97
N HIS A 314 2.61 4.71 -6.26
CA HIS A 314 3.18 3.62 -5.46
C HIS A 314 3.58 4.12 -4.06
N GLY A 315 3.12 3.42 -3.00
CA GLY A 315 3.42 3.69 -1.58
C GLY A 315 4.86 3.44 -1.15
N ASP A 316 5.79 4.08 -1.85
CA ASP A 316 7.20 3.71 -1.92
C ASP A 316 8.01 4.07 -0.66
N GLY A 317 7.58 5.04 0.14
CA GLY A 317 8.18 5.33 1.45
C GLY A 317 7.83 4.28 2.50
N VAL A 318 6.60 3.76 2.47
CA VAL A 318 6.17 2.66 3.36
C VAL A 318 6.80 1.34 2.92
N GLN A 319 6.86 1.08 1.60
CA GLN A 319 7.60 -0.07 1.07
C GLN A 319 9.09 -0.02 1.47
N GLU A 320 9.77 1.12 1.29
CA GLU A 320 11.18 1.29 1.64
C GLU A 320 11.44 1.03 3.13
N ALA A 321 10.58 1.56 4.02
CA ALA A 321 10.72 1.42 5.47
C ALA A 321 10.69 -0.04 5.94
N PHE A 322 9.85 -0.87 5.30
CA PHE A 322 9.62 -2.25 5.72
C PHE A 322 10.20 -3.31 4.77
N TYR A 323 10.88 -2.93 3.69
CA TYR A 323 11.41 -3.81 2.62
C TYR A 323 12.29 -5.00 3.08
N LEU A 324 12.75 -4.99 4.34
CA LEU A 324 13.64 -5.99 4.92
C LEU A 324 13.00 -6.86 6.02
N THR A 325 11.74 -6.62 6.40
CA THR A 325 11.03 -7.38 7.45
C THR A 325 9.78 -8.10 6.92
N ASP A 326 9.46 -9.21 7.58
CA ASP A 326 8.26 -10.04 7.40
C ASP A 326 7.11 -9.64 8.35
N ARG A 327 7.36 -8.79 9.35
CA ARG A 327 6.36 -8.29 10.32
C ARG A 327 5.39 -7.24 9.76
N VAL A 328 5.69 -6.70 8.58
CA VAL A 328 4.77 -5.87 7.81
C VAL A 328 4.70 -6.41 6.39
N MET A 329 3.49 -6.54 5.83
CA MET A 329 3.30 -6.78 4.41
C MET A 329 2.75 -5.52 3.74
N THR A 330 3.37 -5.07 2.66
CA THR A 330 2.93 -3.88 1.89
C THR A 330 2.26 -4.31 0.59
N VAL A 331 1.05 -3.83 0.33
CA VAL A 331 0.26 -4.15 -0.88
C VAL A 331 -0.19 -2.84 -1.55
N SER A 332 0.24 -2.56 -2.78
CA SER A 332 -0.06 -1.30 -3.48
C SER A 332 -0.62 -1.52 -4.89
N PHE A 333 -1.65 -0.75 -5.25
CA PHE A 333 -2.44 -0.86 -6.50
C PHE A 333 -2.39 0.43 -7.35
N HIS A 334 -1.22 0.73 -7.89
CA HIS A 334 -0.85 2.05 -8.43
C HIS A 334 -0.61 2.06 -9.95
N ARG A 335 -0.52 3.24 -10.57
CA ARG A 335 -0.14 3.43 -11.98
C ARG A 335 1.37 3.29 -12.15
N TYR A 336 1.84 2.38 -13.02
CA TYR A 336 3.28 2.12 -13.20
C TYR A 336 3.81 2.22 -14.65
N GLY A 337 4.98 2.87 -14.82
CA GLY A 337 5.63 3.07 -16.12
C GLY A 337 5.36 4.46 -16.73
N ASN A 338 5.84 4.70 -17.96
CA ASN A 338 5.77 6.00 -18.65
C ASN A 338 6.29 7.20 -17.82
N MET A 339 7.27 6.98 -16.93
CA MET A 339 7.78 7.97 -15.96
C MET A 339 6.73 8.51 -14.96
N PHE A 340 5.62 7.79 -14.74
CA PHE A 340 4.68 8.12 -13.67
C PHE A 340 5.37 8.02 -12.29
N PHE A 341 5.11 9.01 -11.42
CA PHE A 341 5.72 9.11 -10.10
C PHE A 341 5.25 7.99 -9.16
N PRO A 342 6.11 7.42 -8.27
CA PRO A 342 7.53 7.70 -8.04
C PRO A 342 8.51 6.93 -8.96
N GLY A 343 8.02 6.20 -9.97
CA GLY A 343 8.88 5.42 -10.88
C GLY A 343 9.43 4.12 -10.27
N THR A 344 8.83 3.64 -9.19
CA THR A 344 9.05 2.35 -8.51
C THR A 344 7.72 1.60 -8.38
N GLY A 345 7.74 0.37 -7.89
CA GLY A 345 6.54 -0.48 -7.75
C GLY A 345 6.39 -1.54 -8.85
N ASP A 346 7.47 -1.95 -9.50
CA ASP A 346 7.37 -3.06 -10.47
C ASP A 346 6.90 -4.36 -9.76
N MET A 347 6.26 -5.26 -10.50
CA MET A 347 5.78 -6.55 -9.96
C MET A 347 6.91 -7.44 -9.42
N TYR A 348 8.16 -7.13 -9.79
CA TYR A 348 9.37 -7.81 -9.34
C TYR A 348 9.99 -7.22 -8.05
N GLU A 349 9.50 -6.07 -7.56
CA GLU A 349 9.91 -5.45 -6.30
C GLU A 349 9.24 -6.16 -5.10
N VAL A 350 9.68 -7.40 -4.84
CA VAL A 350 9.06 -8.29 -3.86
C VAL A 350 9.63 -8.19 -2.44
N GLY A 351 10.42 -7.16 -2.11
CA GLY A 351 11.13 -7.09 -0.83
C GLY A 351 12.43 -7.92 -0.82
N ALA A 352 13.21 -7.82 0.26
CA ALA A 352 14.51 -8.48 0.40
C ALA A 352 14.80 -8.99 1.82
N LYS A 353 15.81 -9.87 1.96
CA LYS A 353 16.13 -10.58 3.21
C LYS A 353 14.90 -11.28 3.78
N ALA A 354 14.50 -11.00 5.03
CA ALA A 354 13.30 -11.57 5.65
C ALA A 354 12.02 -11.05 4.97
N GLY A 355 12.00 -9.77 4.58
CA GLY A 355 10.89 -9.16 3.84
C GLY A 355 10.72 -9.61 2.39
N LYS A 356 11.48 -10.61 1.91
CA LYS A 356 11.28 -11.15 0.57
C LYS A 356 9.94 -11.91 0.50
N TYR A 357 9.13 -11.54 -0.50
CA TYR A 357 7.72 -11.89 -0.70
C TYR A 357 6.73 -11.21 0.28
N TYR A 358 7.17 -10.19 1.03
CA TYR A 358 6.31 -9.36 1.89
C TYR A 358 6.05 -7.95 1.31
N SER A 359 6.62 -7.61 0.15
CA SER A 359 6.13 -6.52 -0.69
C SER A 359 5.39 -7.09 -1.90
N ILE A 360 4.17 -6.61 -2.15
CA ILE A 360 3.27 -7.05 -3.21
C ILE A 360 2.83 -5.83 -4.02
N ASN A 361 3.37 -5.71 -5.22
CA ASN A 361 3.02 -4.63 -6.13
C ASN A 361 2.08 -5.09 -7.24
N VAL A 362 1.04 -4.30 -7.48
CA VAL A 362 0.07 -4.49 -8.57
C VAL A 362 0.19 -3.29 -9.53
N PRO A 363 1.20 -3.27 -10.42
CA PRO A 363 1.38 -2.19 -11.38
C PRO A 363 0.26 -2.17 -12.42
N LEU A 364 -0.50 -1.07 -12.49
CA LEU A 364 -1.65 -0.86 -13.36
C LEU A 364 -1.38 0.22 -14.44
N LYS A 365 -2.27 0.26 -15.43
CA LYS A 365 -2.30 1.26 -16.53
C LYS A 365 -3.46 2.24 -16.39
N GLU A 366 -3.44 3.29 -17.20
CA GLU A 366 -4.50 4.31 -17.25
C GLU A 366 -5.90 3.75 -17.55
N GLY A 367 -6.91 4.52 -17.12
CA GLY A 367 -8.32 4.30 -17.45
C GLY A 367 -9.00 3.12 -16.74
N ILE A 368 -8.39 2.51 -15.71
CA ILE A 368 -9.00 1.37 -15.02
C ILE A 368 -10.35 1.72 -14.37
N ASP A 369 -11.37 0.91 -14.63
CA ASP A 369 -12.73 1.04 -14.13
C ASP A 369 -12.98 0.27 -12.81
N ASP A 370 -14.09 0.62 -12.14
CA ASP A 370 -14.55 0.06 -10.86
C ASP A 370 -14.54 -1.47 -10.79
N ASP A 371 -15.04 -2.15 -11.83
CA ASP A 371 -15.19 -3.60 -11.80
C ASP A 371 -13.89 -4.32 -12.14
N MET A 372 -13.07 -3.77 -13.02
CA MET A 372 -11.74 -4.32 -13.29
C MET A 372 -10.79 -4.11 -12.10
N TYR A 373 -10.82 -2.94 -11.46
CA TYR A 373 -10.05 -2.65 -10.24
C TYR A 373 -10.52 -3.51 -9.06
N PHE A 374 -11.83 -3.50 -8.75
CA PHE A 374 -12.35 -4.28 -7.61
C PHE A 374 -12.13 -5.79 -7.78
N ASN A 375 -12.18 -6.32 -9.01
CA ASN A 375 -11.91 -7.75 -9.21
C ASN A 375 -10.43 -8.13 -8.97
N ILE A 376 -9.45 -7.31 -9.38
CA ILE A 376 -8.04 -7.61 -9.06
C ILE A 376 -7.75 -7.35 -7.58
N PHE A 377 -8.22 -6.24 -7.01
CA PHE A 377 -8.14 -5.92 -5.58
C PHE A 377 -8.67 -7.06 -4.71
N ARG A 378 -9.91 -7.51 -4.99
CA ARG A 378 -10.56 -8.59 -4.24
C ARG A 378 -9.83 -9.93 -4.37
N CYS A 379 -9.21 -10.24 -5.50
CA CYS A 379 -8.40 -11.46 -5.60
C CYS A 379 -7.14 -11.35 -4.74
N VAL A 380 -6.37 -10.28 -4.93
CA VAL A 380 -5.07 -10.09 -4.27
C VAL A 380 -5.22 -9.98 -2.75
N VAL A 381 -6.15 -9.17 -2.24
CA VAL A 381 -6.31 -8.98 -0.79
C VAL A 381 -6.81 -10.26 -0.09
N ASN A 382 -7.69 -11.05 -0.73
CA ASN A 382 -8.11 -12.34 -0.16
C ASN A 382 -6.96 -13.36 -0.08
N ASP A 383 -6.13 -13.46 -1.12
CA ASP A 383 -4.94 -14.32 -1.09
C ASP A 383 -3.94 -13.82 -0.04
N VAL A 384 -3.64 -12.52 0.00
CA VAL A 384 -2.78 -11.88 1.01
C VAL A 384 -3.23 -12.23 2.43
N VAL A 385 -4.49 -12.01 2.78
CA VAL A 385 -5.01 -12.32 4.13
C VAL A 385 -4.93 -13.82 4.43
N THR A 386 -5.17 -14.67 3.43
CA THR A 386 -5.12 -16.14 3.54
C THR A 386 -3.71 -16.67 3.87
N TYR A 387 -2.69 -16.14 3.19
CA TYR A 387 -1.28 -16.54 3.40
C TYR A 387 -0.64 -15.81 4.59
N TYR A 388 -0.78 -14.48 4.68
CA TYR A 388 -0.08 -13.64 5.64
C TYR A 388 -0.73 -13.61 7.04
N ARG A 389 -2.06 -13.69 7.10
CA ARG A 389 -2.86 -13.68 8.35
C ARG A 389 -2.48 -12.51 9.27
N PRO A 390 -2.66 -11.25 8.84
CA PRO A 390 -2.37 -10.09 9.67
C PRO A 390 -3.25 -10.05 10.93
N THR A 391 -2.80 -9.32 11.93
CA THR A 391 -3.54 -9.08 13.19
C THR A 391 -4.05 -7.64 13.32
N ALA A 392 -3.58 -6.73 12.46
CA ALA A 392 -4.11 -5.38 12.26
C ALA A 392 -3.90 -4.97 10.80
N VAL A 393 -4.70 -4.02 10.31
CA VAL A 393 -4.64 -3.49 8.95
C VAL A 393 -4.51 -1.96 9.00
N VAL A 394 -3.64 -1.42 8.14
CA VAL A 394 -3.59 0.01 7.81
C VAL A 394 -3.98 0.16 6.34
N LEU A 395 -5.02 0.95 6.07
CA LEU A 395 -5.52 1.24 4.73
C LEU A 395 -5.32 2.73 4.43
N GLN A 396 -4.49 3.02 3.43
CA GLN A 396 -4.35 4.35 2.84
C GLN A 396 -5.41 4.48 1.73
N CYS A 397 -6.18 5.57 1.72
CA CYS A 397 -7.30 5.82 0.82
C CYS A 397 -7.04 7.04 -0.09
N GLY A 398 -5.96 6.99 -0.87
CA GLY A 398 -5.55 8.03 -1.82
C GLY A 398 -6.58 8.29 -2.91
N ALA A 399 -7.24 9.44 -2.82
CA ALA A 399 -8.42 9.78 -3.64
C ALA A 399 -8.09 10.38 -5.02
N ASP A 400 -6.83 10.27 -5.48
CA ASP A 400 -6.41 10.55 -6.87
C ASP A 400 -6.51 9.33 -7.79
N SER A 401 -6.76 8.15 -7.24
CA SER A 401 -7.21 6.96 -7.99
C SER A 401 -8.62 7.15 -8.59
N LEU A 402 -9.34 8.20 -8.20
CA LEU A 402 -10.65 8.57 -8.75
C LEU A 402 -10.58 9.13 -10.18
N GLY A 403 -11.64 8.89 -10.94
CA GLY A 403 -11.90 9.57 -12.20
C GLY A 403 -12.02 11.09 -12.03
N CYS A 404 -11.55 11.84 -13.02
CA CYS A 404 -11.49 13.30 -13.02
C CYS A 404 -10.67 13.92 -11.86
N ASP A 405 -9.67 13.22 -11.33
CA ASP A 405 -8.59 13.86 -10.56
C ASP A 405 -7.72 14.80 -11.44
N ARG A 406 -6.93 15.68 -10.80
CA ARG A 406 -6.04 16.64 -11.47
C ARG A 406 -4.68 16.04 -11.86
N LEU A 407 -4.19 15.01 -11.16
CA LEU A 407 -2.91 14.34 -11.43
C LEU A 407 -3.09 12.84 -11.75
N GLY A 408 -4.10 12.20 -11.15
CA GLY A 408 -4.43 10.80 -11.39
C GLY A 408 -4.95 10.51 -12.80
N VAL A 409 -4.74 9.26 -13.25
CA VAL A 409 -5.09 8.78 -14.60
C VAL A 409 -5.90 7.48 -14.59
N PHE A 410 -6.55 7.18 -13.47
CA PHE A 410 -7.54 6.09 -13.33
C PHE A 410 -8.96 6.60 -13.61
N ASN A 411 -9.95 5.69 -13.54
CA ASN A 411 -11.33 5.97 -13.89
C ASN A 411 -12.32 5.45 -12.82
N LEU A 412 -11.92 5.46 -11.55
CA LEU A 412 -12.73 4.94 -10.45
C LEU A 412 -13.82 5.93 -10.02
N SER A 413 -15.02 5.42 -9.77
CA SER A 413 -16.06 6.16 -9.06
C SER A 413 -15.83 6.11 -7.54
N ILE A 414 -16.46 7.03 -6.80
CA ILE A 414 -16.47 7.01 -5.33
C ILE A 414 -17.08 5.70 -4.80
N ARG A 415 -18.03 5.08 -5.51
CA ARG A 415 -18.57 3.77 -5.14
C ARG A 415 -17.58 2.64 -5.45
N GLY A 416 -16.80 2.75 -6.51
CA GLY A 416 -15.68 1.86 -6.83
C GLY A 416 -14.60 1.85 -5.75
N HIS A 417 -14.16 3.04 -5.34
CA HIS A 417 -13.18 3.23 -4.28
C HIS A 417 -13.71 2.67 -2.94
N GLY A 418 -14.90 3.09 -2.51
CA GLY A 418 -15.53 2.62 -1.27
C GLY A 418 -15.84 1.12 -1.21
N ARG A 419 -15.96 0.41 -2.35
CA ARG A 419 -16.03 -1.08 -2.36
C ARG A 419 -14.76 -1.70 -1.80
N CYS A 420 -13.60 -1.07 -1.98
CA CYS A 420 -12.33 -1.53 -1.43
C CYS A 420 -12.31 -1.36 0.10
N VAL A 421 -12.74 -0.20 0.61
CA VAL A 421 -12.93 0.06 2.05
C VAL A 421 -13.93 -0.95 2.67
N LYS A 422 -15.10 -1.14 2.05
CA LYS A 422 -16.12 -2.11 2.53
C LYS A 422 -15.57 -3.53 2.63
N MET A 423 -14.75 -3.95 1.66
CA MET A 423 -14.09 -5.26 1.71
C MET A 423 -13.06 -5.35 2.84
N VAL A 424 -12.22 -4.33 3.04
CA VAL A 424 -11.18 -4.36 4.09
C VAL A 424 -11.82 -4.32 5.48
N LYS A 425 -12.87 -3.51 5.67
CA LYS A 425 -13.71 -3.49 6.88
C LYS A 425 -14.29 -4.88 7.21
N ALA A 426 -14.76 -5.61 6.18
CA ALA A 426 -15.33 -6.95 6.32
C ALA A 426 -14.33 -8.05 6.74
N LEU A 427 -13.03 -7.76 6.80
CA LEU A 427 -12.03 -8.67 7.38
C LEU A 427 -12.19 -8.82 8.90
N GLY A 428 -12.82 -7.86 9.58
CA GLY A 428 -13.08 -7.91 11.02
C GLY A 428 -11.82 -7.77 11.90
N LEU A 429 -10.77 -7.14 11.38
CA LEU A 429 -9.53 -6.82 12.10
C LEU A 429 -9.53 -5.37 12.60
N PRO A 430 -8.70 -5.03 13.61
CA PRO A 430 -8.36 -3.65 13.94
C PRO A 430 -7.87 -2.91 12.69
N LEU A 431 -8.52 -1.78 12.38
CA LEU A 431 -8.36 -1.09 11.10
C LEU A 431 -8.04 0.40 11.31
N LEU A 432 -6.83 0.81 10.92
CA LEU A 432 -6.48 2.21 10.74
C LEU A 432 -6.80 2.62 9.30
N VAL A 433 -7.64 3.65 9.11
CA VAL A 433 -7.94 4.23 7.81
C VAL A 433 -7.35 5.63 7.72
N LEU A 434 -6.56 5.87 6.69
CA LEU A 434 -5.84 7.12 6.45
C LEU A 434 -6.31 7.77 5.15
N GLY A 435 -6.01 9.06 4.99
CA GLY A 435 -6.14 9.76 3.71
C GLY A 435 -5.09 9.31 2.70
N GLY A 436 -4.50 10.27 1.99
CA GLY A 436 -3.54 10.01 0.91
C GLY A 436 -3.53 11.14 -0.12
N GLY A 437 -3.24 10.81 -1.38
CA GLY A 437 -3.39 11.70 -2.52
C GLY A 437 -4.82 12.17 -2.79
N GLY A 438 -5.05 12.80 -3.94
CA GLY A 438 -6.33 13.38 -4.35
C GLY A 438 -6.32 14.92 -4.40
N TYR A 439 -6.51 15.46 -5.60
CA TYR A 439 -6.23 16.85 -5.96
C TYR A 439 -7.42 17.57 -6.62
N THR A 440 -8.42 16.84 -7.14
CA THR A 440 -9.77 17.39 -7.38
C THR A 440 -10.54 17.47 -6.05
N VAL A 441 -10.22 18.50 -5.25
CA VAL A 441 -10.66 18.74 -3.85
C VAL A 441 -12.11 18.35 -3.55
N ARG A 442 -13.09 18.74 -4.38
CA ARG A 442 -14.52 18.43 -4.18
C ARG A 442 -14.82 16.92 -4.23
N ASN A 443 -14.09 16.16 -5.04
CA ASN A 443 -14.27 14.72 -5.18
C ASN A 443 -13.62 13.97 -4.01
N VAL A 444 -12.49 14.47 -3.49
CA VAL A 444 -11.85 13.95 -2.27
C VAL A 444 -12.81 14.04 -1.09
N ALA A 445 -13.42 15.22 -0.88
CA ALA A 445 -14.37 15.43 0.21
C ALA A 445 -15.62 14.54 0.10
N ARG A 446 -16.16 14.37 -1.11
CA ARG A 446 -17.23 13.39 -1.39
C ARG A 446 -16.81 11.95 -1.09
N CYS A 447 -15.60 11.55 -1.50
CA CYS A 447 -15.10 10.20 -1.33
C CYS A 447 -14.93 9.84 0.14
N TRP A 448 -14.13 10.61 0.88
CA TRP A 448 -13.86 10.34 2.29
C TRP A 448 -15.10 10.49 3.18
N ALA A 449 -16.08 11.33 2.81
CA ALA A 449 -17.38 11.36 3.49
C ALA A 449 -18.19 10.07 3.25
N TYR A 450 -18.28 9.60 2.00
CA TYR A 450 -18.91 8.31 1.67
C TYR A 450 -18.20 7.13 2.34
N GLU A 451 -16.87 7.12 2.37
CA GLU A 451 -16.09 6.08 3.01
C GLU A 451 -16.20 6.11 4.53
N THR A 452 -16.37 7.28 5.14
CA THR A 452 -16.76 7.39 6.56
C THR A 452 -18.12 6.71 6.79
N ALA A 453 -19.11 6.87 5.91
CA ALA A 453 -20.38 6.17 6.01
C ALA A 453 -20.25 4.65 5.82
N VAL A 454 -19.44 4.19 4.86
CA VAL A 454 -19.08 2.76 4.68
C VAL A 454 -18.42 2.17 5.93
N LEU A 455 -17.61 2.96 6.65
CA LEU A 455 -16.98 2.54 7.90
C LEU A 455 -17.96 2.46 9.08
N LEU A 456 -19.16 3.03 8.95
CA LEU A 456 -20.24 3.06 9.94
C LEU A 456 -21.46 2.21 9.55
N ASP A 457 -21.40 1.48 8.43
CA ASP A 457 -22.54 0.78 7.79
C ASP A 457 -23.76 1.72 7.53
N GLN A 458 -23.48 2.98 7.17
CA GLN A 458 -24.47 4.03 6.88
C GLN A 458 -24.53 4.42 5.40
N GLU A 459 -23.77 3.78 4.50
CA GLU A 459 -23.66 4.20 3.10
C GLU A 459 -24.94 4.03 2.28
N ASP A 460 -25.85 3.17 2.75
CA ASP A 460 -27.21 2.99 2.20
C ASP A 460 -28.24 3.92 2.88
N ASN A 461 -27.88 4.61 3.96
CA ASN A 461 -28.74 5.51 4.74
C ASN A 461 -28.52 7.02 4.41
N ILE A 462 -27.35 7.38 3.89
CA ILE A 462 -27.06 8.78 3.49
C ILE A 462 -27.63 9.13 2.12
N SER A 463 -28.16 10.34 1.97
CA SER A 463 -28.68 10.82 0.68
C SER A 463 -27.56 11.03 -0.35
N ASN A 464 -27.87 10.75 -1.62
CA ASN A 464 -27.01 11.18 -2.73
C ASN A 464 -27.03 12.70 -2.94
N ASP A 465 -28.04 13.41 -2.44
CA ASP A 465 -28.05 14.87 -2.42
C ASP A 465 -27.19 15.34 -1.24
N LEU A 466 -26.28 16.29 -1.46
CA LEU A 466 -25.42 16.81 -0.39
C LEU A 466 -26.22 17.67 0.59
N PRO A 467 -26.01 17.52 1.91
CA PRO A 467 -26.63 18.40 2.89
C PRO A 467 -26.08 19.82 2.77
N TYR A 468 -26.93 20.81 3.08
CA TYR A 468 -26.53 22.21 3.05
C TYR A 468 -25.37 22.48 4.00
N SER A 469 -24.38 23.26 3.56
CA SER A 469 -23.24 23.66 4.38
C SER A 469 -22.61 24.96 3.85
N PRO A 470 -21.77 25.66 4.63
CA PRO A 470 -21.07 26.86 4.18
C PRO A 470 -20.16 26.65 2.95
N TYR A 471 -19.81 25.40 2.63
CA TYR A 471 -18.96 25.03 1.50
C TYR A 471 -19.75 24.41 0.32
N ILE A 472 -21.09 24.45 0.32
CA ILE A 472 -21.92 23.78 -0.70
C ILE A 472 -21.58 24.18 -2.15
N GLU A 473 -21.16 25.43 -2.38
CA GLU A 473 -20.72 25.96 -3.68
C GLU A 473 -19.51 25.22 -4.28
N PHE A 474 -18.67 24.56 -3.48
CA PHE A 474 -17.56 23.74 -3.99
C PHE A 474 -18.03 22.51 -4.78
N PHE A 475 -19.31 22.12 -4.65
CA PHE A 475 -19.90 20.93 -5.25
C PHE A 475 -20.84 21.25 -6.43
N HIS A 476 -20.92 22.51 -6.85
CA HIS A 476 -21.54 22.93 -8.11
C HIS A 476 -20.88 22.21 -9.32
N PRO A 477 -21.65 21.79 -10.35
CA PRO A 477 -23.09 22.06 -10.56
C PRO A 477 -24.01 20.99 -9.97
N ASP A 478 -23.47 19.82 -9.59
CA ASP A 478 -24.28 18.63 -9.35
C ASP A 478 -24.95 18.64 -7.98
N TYR A 479 -24.24 19.19 -6.97
CA TYR A 479 -24.62 19.12 -5.55
C TYR A 479 -24.90 17.70 -5.00
N THR A 480 -24.43 16.66 -5.70
CA THR A 480 -24.55 15.25 -5.29
C THR A 480 -23.27 14.72 -4.65
N LEU A 481 -23.40 13.64 -3.89
CA LEU A 481 -22.30 12.84 -3.33
C LEU A 481 -21.60 12.01 -4.41
N HIS A 482 -22.38 11.40 -5.31
CA HIS A 482 -21.90 10.62 -6.44
C HIS A 482 -22.15 11.35 -7.77
N PRO A 483 -21.31 12.34 -8.15
CA PRO A 483 -21.28 12.85 -9.52
C PRO A 483 -20.79 11.78 -10.49
N ASP A 484 -21.04 11.98 -11.79
CA ASP A 484 -20.36 11.18 -12.81
C ASP A 484 -18.86 11.58 -12.88
N LEU A 485 -17.99 10.59 -12.64
CA LEU A 485 -16.53 10.75 -12.70
C LEU A 485 -15.92 10.12 -13.96
N THR A 486 -16.77 9.61 -14.88
CA THR A 486 -16.33 8.89 -16.08
C THR A 486 -15.49 9.78 -17.00
N THR A 487 -14.19 9.52 -17.03
CA THR A 487 -13.25 10.15 -17.95
C THR A 487 -13.41 9.60 -19.37
N LYS A 488 -12.85 10.33 -20.35
CA LYS A 488 -12.74 9.87 -21.75
C LYS A 488 -11.45 9.09 -22.02
N LEU A 489 -10.88 8.44 -20.99
CA LEU A 489 -9.67 7.63 -21.11
C LEU A 489 -10.07 6.19 -21.47
N ASP A 490 -9.48 5.65 -22.53
CA ASP A 490 -9.60 4.22 -22.84
C ASP A 490 -8.93 3.39 -21.74
N ASN A 491 -9.60 2.36 -21.23
CA ASN A 491 -9.02 1.46 -20.22
C ASN A 491 -7.91 0.61 -20.86
N ALA A 492 -6.64 0.94 -20.58
CA ALA A 492 -5.47 0.26 -21.13
C ALA A 492 -5.19 -1.11 -20.47
N ASN A 493 -5.94 -1.47 -19.41
CA ASN A 493 -5.80 -2.70 -18.67
C ASN A 493 -6.63 -3.82 -19.32
N THR A 494 -6.03 -4.61 -20.22
CA THR A 494 -6.73 -5.77 -20.79
C THR A 494 -6.96 -6.85 -19.72
N LYS A 495 -8.02 -7.65 -19.88
CA LYS A 495 -8.33 -8.75 -18.93
C LYS A 495 -7.17 -9.74 -18.80
N GLN A 496 -6.48 -10.03 -19.92
CA GLN A 496 -5.30 -10.89 -19.96
C GLN A 496 -4.12 -10.30 -19.17
N TYR A 497 -3.97 -8.97 -19.15
CA TYR A 497 -2.94 -8.29 -18.37
C TYR A 497 -3.24 -8.38 -16.87
N LEU A 498 -4.47 -8.09 -16.44
CA LEU A 498 -4.86 -8.23 -15.02
C LEU A 498 -4.83 -9.69 -14.53
N GLU A 499 -5.20 -10.65 -15.38
CA GLU A 499 -5.06 -12.08 -15.07
C GLU A 499 -3.59 -12.49 -14.92
N ALA A 500 -2.69 -11.97 -15.76
CA ALA A 500 -1.24 -12.20 -15.62
C ALA A 500 -0.70 -11.62 -14.31
N LEU A 501 -1.02 -10.36 -13.98
CA LEU A 501 -0.64 -9.73 -12.71
C LEU A 501 -1.12 -10.54 -11.50
N ARG A 502 -2.42 -10.90 -11.47
CA ARG A 502 -3.00 -11.72 -10.40
C ARG A 502 -2.27 -13.06 -10.25
N ASN A 503 -1.96 -13.73 -11.35
CA ASN A 503 -1.25 -15.01 -11.33
C ASN A 503 0.18 -14.86 -10.78
N THR A 504 0.92 -13.82 -11.20
CA THR A 504 2.26 -13.49 -10.68
C THR A 504 2.24 -13.23 -9.17
N VAL A 505 1.31 -12.39 -8.69
CA VAL A 505 1.13 -12.10 -7.25
C VAL A 505 0.80 -13.38 -6.47
N HIS A 506 -0.11 -14.21 -7.00
CA HIS A 506 -0.47 -15.48 -6.39
C HIS A 506 0.70 -16.48 -6.34
N ASP A 507 1.59 -16.49 -7.34
CA ASP A 507 2.81 -17.32 -7.34
C ASP A 507 3.93 -16.76 -6.44
N HIS A 508 3.96 -15.45 -6.18
CA HIS A 508 4.79 -14.84 -5.13
C HIS A 508 4.30 -15.21 -3.72
N LEU A 509 2.99 -15.14 -3.47
CA LEU A 509 2.40 -15.50 -2.16
C LEU A 509 2.60 -16.99 -1.83
N LYS A 510 2.69 -17.88 -2.82
CA LYS A 510 3.09 -19.29 -2.62
C LYS A 510 4.51 -19.49 -2.07
N GLN A 511 5.39 -18.51 -2.17
CA GLN A 511 6.75 -18.60 -1.63
C GLN A 511 6.80 -18.32 -0.12
N LEU A 512 5.71 -17.84 0.48
CA LEU A 512 5.58 -17.63 1.92
C LEU A 512 5.50 -18.99 2.63
N VAL A 513 6.63 -19.39 3.25
CA VAL A 513 6.79 -20.70 3.89
C VAL A 513 5.70 -20.97 4.95
N HIS A 514 5.38 -19.94 5.74
CA HIS A 514 4.21 -19.83 6.62
C HIS A 514 4.21 -18.43 7.27
N ALA A 515 3.05 -17.95 7.72
CA ALA A 515 2.94 -16.69 8.46
C ALA A 515 3.91 -16.64 9.66
N PRO A 516 4.78 -15.62 9.78
CA PRO A 516 5.84 -15.60 10.80
C PRO A 516 5.29 -15.45 12.22
N SER A 517 5.97 -16.09 13.17
CA SER A 517 5.76 -15.93 14.61
C SER A 517 6.89 -15.10 15.22
N VAL A 518 6.53 -14.25 16.19
CA VAL A 518 7.45 -13.34 16.88
C VAL A 518 7.75 -13.92 18.26
N GLN A 519 8.98 -13.79 18.75
CA GLN A 519 9.32 -14.13 20.14
C GLN A 519 8.76 -13.07 21.10
N PHE A 520 8.36 -13.50 22.30
CA PHE A 520 7.94 -12.57 23.34
C PHE A 520 9.08 -11.59 23.66
N THR A 521 8.75 -10.30 23.63
CA THR A 521 9.63 -9.17 23.95
C THR A 521 8.83 -8.24 24.86
N ASP A 522 9.46 -7.60 25.83
CA ASP A 522 8.80 -6.59 26.66
C ASP A 522 8.30 -5.42 25.80
N VAL A 523 7.07 -4.98 26.04
CA VAL A 523 6.44 -3.87 25.29
C VAL A 523 7.06 -2.55 25.78
N PRO A 524 7.64 -1.71 24.89
CA PRO A 524 8.10 -0.38 25.27
C PRO A 524 6.90 0.49 25.65
N ALA A 525 6.96 1.07 26.86
CA ALA A 525 5.90 1.90 27.46
C ALA A 525 5.24 2.85 26.46
N ASP A 526 3.92 2.97 26.54
CA ASP A 526 3.14 3.80 25.63
C ASP A 526 2.65 5.11 26.28
N TYR A 527 1.95 5.93 25.49
CA TYR A 527 1.47 7.22 25.97
C TYR A 527 0.19 7.11 26.82
N LEU A 528 -0.54 6.00 26.77
CA LEU A 528 -1.68 5.75 27.66
C LEU A 528 -1.22 5.21 29.03
N ASP A 529 -0.07 4.54 29.12
CA ASP A 529 0.64 4.37 30.40
C ASP A 529 0.98 5.76 30.99
N THR A 530 1.62 6.61 30.19
CA THR A 530 2.09 7.95 30.62
C THR A 530 0.91 8.85 31.02
N PHE A 531 -0.14 8.92 30.20
CA PHE A 531 -1.34 9.72 30.44
C PHE A 531 -2.19 9.17 31.60
N ARG A 532 -2.13 7.85 31.86
CA ARG A 532 -2.72 7.29 33.08
C ARG A 532 -1.94 7.69 34.33
N MET A 533 -0.60 7.69 34.27
CA MET A 533 0.23 8.22 35.36
C MET A 533 -0.03 9.72 35.59
N GLU A 534 -0.12 10.53 34.54
CA GLU A 534 -0.47 11.96 34.63
C GLU A 534 -1.86 12.16 35.29
N LEU A 535 -2.87 11.39 34.88
CA LEU A 535 -4.22 11.40 35.50
C LEU A 535 -4.25 10.82 36.93
N GLU A 536 -3.30 9.99 37.31
CA GLU A 536 -3.16 9.46 38.67
C GLU A 536 -2.43 10.48 39.56
N GLU A 537 -1.41 11.19 39.07
CA GLU A 537 -0.78 12.33 39.76
C GLU A 537 -1.76 13.50 39.96
N GLU A 538 -2.59 13.85 38.95
CA GLU A 538 -3.66 14.86 39.10
C GLU A 538 -4.70 14.45 40.16
N ARG A 539 -5.00 13.14 40.28
CA ARG A 539 -5.92 12.61 41.29
C ARG A 539 -5.34 12.59 42.69
N GLU A 540 -4.05 12.32 42.83
CA GLU A 540 -3.37 12.33 44.13
C GLU A 540 -3.06 13.75 44.63
N ASN A 541 -2.97 14.75 43.73
CA ASN A 541 -2.62 16.12 44.09
C ASN A 541 -3.45 17.22 43.37
N PRO A 542 -4.79 17.25 43.55
CA PRO A 542 -5.71 18.09 42.77
C PRO A 542 -5.55 19.61 42.95
N ASN A 543 -4.75 20.08 43.92
CA ASN A 543 -4.44 21.50 44.09
C ASN A 543 -3.24 21.96 43.23
N GLY A 544 -2.53 21.04 42.57
CA GLY A 544 -1.28 21.34 41.84
C GLY A 544 -1.44 22.20 40.59
N CYS A 545 -2.62 22.22 39.95
CA CYS A 545 -2.86 23.04 38.76
C CYS A 545 -3.15 24.51 39.10
N LEU A 546 -3.92 24.78 40.16
CA LEU A 546 -4.22 26.15 40.62
C LEU A 546 -2.94 26.92 40.97
N ALA A 547 -1.97 26.25 41.60
CA ALA A 547 -0.68 26.84 41.93
C ALA A 547 0.16 27.23 40.69
N LYS A 548 -0.02 26.55 39.54
CA LYS A 548 0.69 26.88 38.30
C LYS A 548 0.06 28.06 37.57
N GLU A 549 -1.26 28.18 37.58
CA GLU A 549 -1.97 29.33 37.00
C GLU A 549 -1.63 30.62 37.78
N GLU A 550 -1.61 30.57 39.12
CA GLU A 550 -1.16 31.71 39.95
C GLU A 550 0.33 32.07 39.74
N GLU A 551 1.21 31.09 39.50
CA GLU A 551 2.64 31.32 39.25
C GLU A 551 2.90 31.90 37.84
N GLU A 552 2.13 31.51 36.82
CA GLU A 552 2.21 32.14 35.48
C GLU A 552 1.64 33.57 35.45
N GLU A 553 0.57 33.90 36.19
CA GLU A 553 0.11 35.29 36.32
C GLU A 553 1.15 36.17 37.05
N LEU A 554 1.78 35.67 38.11
CA LEU A 554 2.82 36.39 38.87
C LEU A 554 4.14 36.61 38.12
N ILE A 555 4.37 35.89 37.02
CA ILE A 555 5.55 36.07 36.14
C ILE A 555 5.28 37.09 35.01
N ASN A 556 4.02 37.45 34.76
CA ASN A 556 3.60 38.34 33.67
C ASN A 556 3.08 39.73 34.13
N ALA A 557 3.34 40.12 35.39
CA ALA A 557 2.92 41.39 36.00
C ALA A 557 4.10 42.26 36.49
#